data_AF-A0A550H1E2-F1
#
_entry.id   AF-A0A550H1E2-F1
#
_cell.length_a   1.000
_cell.length_b   1.000
_cell.length_c   1.000
_cell.angle_alpha   90.00
_cell.angle_beta   90.00
_cell.angle_gamma   90.00
#
_symmetry.space_group_name_H-M   'P 1'
#
loop_
_entity.id
_entity.type
_entity.pdbx_description
1 polymer ?
#
loop_
_entity_poly.entity_id
_entity_poly.type
_entity_poly.pdbx_seq_one_letter_code
_entity_poly.pdbx_strand_id
1 'polypeptide(L)' 'MSKSQPKARFYKRINEKDYLGFTVWPGKSDPSAEVLTIQLRRNAEDNWVTVARLAVYRASDGQYTELPERRE' A
#
# COMPACT_ATOMS: atom_id res chain seq x y z
N MET A 1 -18.31 9.87 -5.91
CA MET A 1 -17.95 8.68 -5.11
C MET A 1 -16.95 9.11 -4.05
N SER A 2 -17.29 8.98 -2.77
CA SER A 2 -16.35 9.27 -1.67
C SER A 2 -15.11 8.39 -1.84
N LYS A 3 -13.93 8.98 -2.01
CA LYS A 3 -12.67 8.21 -2.03
C LYS A 3 -12.51 7.61 -0.63
N SER A 4 -12.49 6.28 -0.54
CA SER A 4 -12.23 5.58 0.71
C SER A 4 -10.95 6.15 1.35
N GLN A 5 -11.03 6.56 2.62
CA GLN A 5 -9.88 7.02 3.38
C GLN A 5 -9.13 5.80 3.95
N PRO A 6 -7.79 5.86 4.03
CA PRO A 6 -7.04 4.78 4.65
C PRO A 6 -7.35 4.67 6.15
N LYS A 7 -7.44 3.44 6.66
CA LYS A 7 -7.55 3.14 8.10
C LYS A 7 -6.28 3.55 8.85
N ALA A 8 -5.13 3.37 8.20
CA ALA A 8 -3.84 3.77 8.73
C ALA A 8 -2.86 4.07 7.61
N ARG A 9 -1.92 4.98 7.86
CA ARG A 9 -0.93 5.39 6.89
C ARG A 9 0.36 5.81 7.59
N PHE A 10 1.45 5.15 7.22
CA PHE A 10 2.76 5.36 7.81
C PHE A 10 3.79 5.50 6.71
N TYR A 11 4.82 6.28 6.99
CA TYR A 11 5.94 6.40 6.09
C TYR A 11 7.25 6.49 6.85
N LYS A 12 8.31 6.02 6.20
CA LYS A 12 9.66 6.07 6.74
C LYS A 12 10.66 6.34 5.63
N ARG A 13 11.48 7.38 5.80
CA ARG A 13 12.66 7.58 4.96
C ARG A 13 13.64 6.43 5.22
N ILE A 14 14.06 5.73 4.17
CA ILE A 14 15.05 4.65 4.27
C ILE A 14 16.45 5.25 4.12
N ASN A 15 16.64 6.07 3.08
CA ASN A 15 17.89 6.77 2.79
C ASN A 15 17.57 8.09 2.06
N GLU A 16 18.58 8.73 1.48
CA GLU A 16 18.37 10.01 0.81
C GLU A 16 17.37 9.96 -0.35
N LYS A 17 17.37 8.84 -1.08
CA LYS A 17 16.62 8.64 -2.31
C LYS A 17 15.36 7.78 -2.11
N ASP A 18 15.29 6.97 -1.06
CA ASP A 18 14.25 5.96 -0.90
C ASP A 18 13.32 6.24 0.30
N TYR A 19 12.03 6.00 0.07
CA TYR A 19 10.95 6.16 1.05
C TYR A 19 10.07 4.91 1.08
N LEU A 20 9.85 4.37 2.28
CA LEU A 20 8.91 3.28 2.51
C LEU A 20 7.54 3.88 2.86
N GLY A 21 6.50 3.44 2.17
CA GLY A 21 5.12 3.72 2.50
C GLY A 21 4.40 2.44 2.91
N PHE A 22 3.61 2.53 3.99
CA PHE A 22 2.69 1.48 4.41
C PHE A 22 1.30 2.09 4.60
N THR A 23 0.29 1.57 3.91
CA THR A 23 -1.09 2.06 3.98
C THR A 23 -2.04 0.90 4.16
N VAL A 24 -2.98 1.02 5.11
CA VAL A 24 -4.06 0.07 5.34
C VAL A 24 -5.35 0.68 4.83
N TRP A 25 -6.02 0.00 3.91
CA TRP A 25 -7.32 0.40 3.36
C TRP A 25 -8.43 -0.53 3.88
N PRO A 26 -9.66 -0.04 4.06
CA PRO A 26 -10.79 -0.95 4.22
C PRO A 26 -10.97 -1.80 2.96
N GLY A 27 -11.41 -3.05 3.13
CA GLY A 27 -11.82 -3.89 2.02
C GLY A 27 -12.96 -3.23 1.24
N LYS A 28 -12.95 -3.38 -0.10
CA LYS A 28 -13.98 -2.78 -0.96
C LYS A 28 -15.33 -3.50 -0.82
N SER A 29 -15.30 -4.83 -0.75
CA SER A 29 -16.50 -5.67 -0.68
C SER A 29 -16.86 -6.06 0.76
N ASP A 30 -15.85 -6.25 1.61
CA ASP A 30 -16.00 -6.55 3.03
C ASP A 30 -15.31 -5.43 3.85
N PRO A 31 -16.07 -4.59 4.59
CA PRO A 31 -15.50 -3.52 5.41
C PRO A 31 -14.64 -4.01 6.59
N SER A 32 -14.85 -5.26 7.03
CA SER A 32 -14.08 -5.89 8.10
C SER A 32 -12.75 -6.46 7.60
N ALA A 33 -12.62 -6.68 6.28
CA ALA A 33 -11.37 -6.99 5.63
C ALA A 33 -10.49 -5.73 5.43
N GLU A 34 -9.24 -5.96 5.05
CA GLU A 34 -8.24 -4.91 4.87
C GLU A 34 -7.38 -5.17 3.64
N VAL A 35 -6.92 -4.09 3.00
CA VAL A 35 -5.88 -4.14 1.98
C VAL A 35 -4.66 -3.39 2.50
N LEU A 36 -3.58 -4.13 2.71
CA LEU A 36 -2.29 -3.63 3.15
C LEU A 36 -1.47 -3.34 1.90
N THR A 37 -1.05 -2.10 1.70
CA THR A 37 -0.17 -1.71 0.60
C THR A 37 1.16 -1.23 1.16
N ILE A 38 2.24 -1.89 0.73
CA ILE A 38 3.63 -1.50 1.01
C ILE A 38 4.23 -1.01 -0.30
N GLN A 39 4.84 0.17 -0.29
CA GLN A 39 5.47 0.77 -1.46
C GLN A 39 6.88 1.22 -1.12
N LEU A 40 7.85 0.82 -1.95
CA LEU A 40 9.14 1.48 -1.99
C LEU A 40 9.08 2.53 -3.09
N ARG A 41 9.23 3.80 -2.71
CA ARG A 41 9.32 4.91 -3.64
C ARG A 41 10.74 5.45 -3.68
N ARG A 42 11.26 5.64 -4.88
CA ARG A 42 12.58 6.24 -5.11
C ARG A 42 12.42 7.61 -5.74
N ASN A 43 13.17 8.58 -5.24
CA ASN A 43 13.37 9.85 -5.89
C ASN A 43 14.43 9.66 -6.99
N ALA A 44 13.99 9.74 -8.24
CA ALA A 44 14.83 9.73 -9.42
C ALA A 44 14.62 11.08 -10.12
N GLU A 45 15.64 11.93 -10.10
CA GLU A 45 15.66 13.21 -10.84
C GLU A 45 14.39 14.05 -10.59
N ASP A 46 14.14 14.36 -9.31
CA ASP A 46 12.98 15.12 -8.82
C ASP A 46 11.60 14.46 -9.00
N ASN A 47 11.56 13.23 -9.53
CA ASN A 47 10.34 12.43 -9.65
C ASN A 47 10.33 11.24 -8.68
N TRP A 48 9.22 11.05 -7.98
CA TRP A 48 9.03 9.92 -7.08
C TRP A 48 8.35 8.75 -7.79
N VAL A 49 9.14 7.74 -8.16
CA VAL A 49 8.67 6.52 -8.81
C VAL A 49 8.45 5.41 -7.79
N THR A 50 7.40 4.61 -7.95
CA THR A 50 7.24 3.36 -7.18
C THR A 50 8.14 2.31 -7.82
N VAL A 51 9.19 1.88 -7.12
CA VAL A 51 10.14 0.88 -7.64
C VAL A 51 9.82 -0.54 -7.17
N ALA A 52 9.02 -0.67 -6.12
CA ALA A 52 8.45 -1.93 -5.70
C ALA A 52 7.12 -1.68 -4.98
N ARG A 53 6.18 -2.61 -5.14
CA ARG A 53 4.90 -2.59 -4.45
C ARG A 53 4.52 -4.00 -4.04
N LEU A 54 4.07 -4.14 -2.81
CA LEU A 54 3.38 -5.32 -2.32
C LEU A 54 1.97 -4.92 -1.89
N ALA A 55 0.97 -5.65 -2.35
CA ALA A 55 -0.41 -5.47 -1.92
C ALA A 55 -0.90 -6.80 -1.34
N VAL A 56 -1.40 -6.78 -0.11
CA VAL A 56 -1.89 -7.96 0.58
C VAL A 56 -3.33 -7.72 1.02
N TYR A 57 -4.21 -8.64 0.68
CA TYR A 57 -5.55 -8.70 1.24
C TYR A 57 -5.52 -9.49 2.54
N ARG A 58 -6.04 -8.88 3.61
CA ARG A 58 -6.30 -9.57 4.88
C ARG A 58 -7.80 -9.78 5.00
N ALA A 59 -8.22 -11.04 4.95
CA ALA A 59 -9.59 -11.43 5.19
C ALA A 59 -9.98 -11.20 6.66
N SER A 60 -11.29 -11.15 6.92
CA SER A 60 -11.83 -10.92 8.26
C SER A 60 -11.55 -12.05 9.24
N ASP A 61 -11.31 -13.27 8.73
CA ASP A 61 -10.83 -14.43 9.49
C ASP A 61 -9.31 -14.38 9.80
N GLY A 62 -8.61 -13.36 9.30
CA GLY A 62 -7.18 -13.16 9.52
C GLY A 62 -6.27 -13.82 8.50
N GLN A 63 -6.79 -14.50 7.46
CA GLN A 63 -5.98 -15.03 6.37
C GLN A 63 -5.41 -13.90 5.50
N TYR A 64 -4.20 -14.11 5.00
CA TYR A 64 -3.50 -13.17 4.12
C TYR A 64 -3.30 -13.76 2.73
N THR A 65 -3.62 -12.98 1.71
CA THR A 65 -3.39 -13.35 0.31
C THR A 65 -2.72 -12.19 -0.41
N GLU A 66 -1.62 -12.47 -1.09
CA GLU A 66 -1.00 -11.49 -1.97
C GLU A 66 -1.93 -11.17 -3.14
N LEU A 67 -2.14 -9.88 -3.39
CA LEU A 67 -2.91 -9.40 -4.52
C LEU A 67 -2.00 -9.30 -5.75
N PRO A 68 -2.52 -9.59 -6.95
CA PRO A 68 -1.73 -9.49 -8.16
C PRO A 68 -1.18 -8.07 -8.34
N GLU A 69 0.03 -7.99 -8.85
CA GLU A 69 0.66 -6.73 -9.17
C GLU A 69 -0.21 -5.96 -10.18
N ARG A 70 -0.54 -4.70 -9.85
CA ARG A 70 -1.23 -3.84 -10.81
C ARG A 70 -0.21 -3.39 -11.84
N ARG A 71 -0.33 -3.90 -13.06
CA ARG A 71 0.29 -3.30 -14.24
C ARG A 71 -0.40 -1.95 -14.45
N GLU A 72 0.35 -0.86 -14.28
CA GLU A 72 -0.08 0.51 -14.60
C GLU A 72 -0.16 0.72 -16.12
#